data_AF-A0A1Y4PU47-F1
#
_entry.id   AF-A0A1Y4PU47-F1
#
_cell.length_a   1.000
_cell.length_b   1.000
_cell.length_c   1.000
_cell.angle_alpha   90.00
_cell.angle_beta   90.00
_cell.angle_gamma   90.00
#
_symmetry.space_group_name_H-M   'P 1'
#
loop_
_entity.id
_entity.type
_entity.pdbx_description
1 polymer ?
#
loop_
_entity_poly.entity_id
_entity_poly.type
_entity_poly.pdbx_seq_one_letter_code
_entity_poly.pdbx_strand_id
1 'polypeptide(L)' 'MLYFDELKETLYSSLNQLTLKQSNRIYEVYFFNYTKTEIANIEGCSEAAIRKSIKRGLIQLRRKLRKYDLYNY' A
#
# COMPACT_ATOMS: atom_id res chain seq x y z
N MET A 1 -21.05 11.55 1.94
CA MET A 1 -20.62 10.85 3.17
C MET A 1 -20.55 9.33 2.94
N LEU A 2 -21.62 8.67 2.48
CA LEU A 2 -21.66 7.23 2.15
C LEU A 2 -20.49 6.67 1.32
N TYR A 3 -19.96 7.43 0.35
CA TYR A 3 -18.90 6.95 -0.54
C TYR A 3 -17.52 6.87 0.12
N PHE A 4 -17.26 7.71 1.14
CA PHE A 4 -15.97 7.73 1.82
C PHE A 4 -15.82 6.53 2.75
N ASP A 5 -16.89 6.18 3.48
CA ASP A 5 -16.88 5.02 4.38
C ASP A 5 -16.73 3.71 3.59
N GLU A 6 -17.44 3.56 2.46
CA GLU A 6 -17.30 2.38 1.59
C GLU A 6 -15.89 2.26 0.99
N LEU A 7 -15.30 3.38 0.53
CA LEU A 7 -13.93 3.41 0.03
C LEU A 7 -12.93 3.02 1.14
N LYS A 8 -13.11 3.55 2.35
CA LYS A 8 -12.25 3.28 3.50
C LYS A 8 -12.29 1.81 3.89
N GLU A 9 -13.48 1.22 4.02
CA GLU A 9 -13.66 -0.22 4.29
C GLU A 9 -13.02 -1.08 3.19
N THR A 10 -13.24 -0.72 1.92
CA THR A 10 -12.65 -1.45 0.79
C THR A 10 -11.12 -1.35 0.80
N LEU A 11 -10.56 -0.20 1.16
CA LEU A 11 -9.11 0.00 1.29
C LEU A 11 -8.53 -0.89 2.39
N TYR A 12 -9.10 -0.89 3.59
CA TYR A 12 -8.60 -1.72 4.69
C TYR A 12 -8.74 -3.22 4.39
N SER A 13 -9.87 -3.64 3.84
CA SER A 13 -10.06 -5.02 3.38
C SER A 13 -9.03 -5.42 2.32
N SER A 14 -8.73 -4.52 1.37
CA SER A 14 -7.73 -4.77 0.32
C SER A 14 -6.29 -4.82 0.87
N LEU A 15 -5.96 -4.00 1.87
CA LEU A 15 -4.67 -4.04 2.56
C LEU A 15 -4.47 -5.37 3.30
N ASN A 16 -5.53 -5.91 3.91
CA ASN A 16 -5.50 -7.22 4.60
C ASN A 16 -5.32 -8.40 3.63
N GLN A 17 -5.55 -8.22 2.32
CA GLN A 17 -5.30 -9.25 1.30
C GLN A 17 -3.84 -9.25 0.80
N LEU A 18 -3.04 -8.24 1.16
CA LEU A 18 -1.61 -8.23 0.86
C LEU A 18 -0.85 -9.13 1.84
N THR A 19 0.39 -9.48 1.51
CA THR A 19 1.26 -10.11 2.50
C THR A 19 1.54 -9.12 3.63
N LEU A 20 1.72 -9.60 4.86
CA LEU A 20 2.02 -8.76 6.03
C LEU A 20 3.19 -7.78 5.77
N LYS A 21 4.22 -8.26 5.07
CA LYS A 21 5.37 -7.43 4.68
C LYS A 21 5.00 -6.35 3.66
N GLN A 22 4.09 -6.60 2.73
CA GLN A 22 3.63 -5.59 1.77
C GLN A 22 2.74 -4.54 2.45
N SER A 23 1.80 -4.97 3.30
CA SER A 23 0.90 -4.05 4.02
C SER A 23 1.68 -3.16 4.99
N ASN A 24 2.59 -3.72 5.79
CA ASN A 24 3.43 -2.96 6.73
C ASN A 24 4.25 -1.89 6.01
N ARG A 25 4.93 -2.24 4.92
CA ARG A 25 5.72 -1.27 4.12
C ARG A 25 4.88 -0.14 3.54
N ILE A 26 3.60 -0.38 3.24
CA ILE A 26 2.66 0.66 2.80
C ILE A 26 2.25 1.55 3.97
N TYR A 27 1.93 0.96 5.13
CA TYR A 27 1.65 1.72 6.35
C TYR A 27 2.82 2.62 6.75
N GLU A 28 4.02 2.05 6.78
CA GLU A 28 5.25 2.76 7.13
C GLU A 28 5.47 3.99 6.25
N VAL A 29 5.33 3.85 4.92
CA VAL A 29 5.56 4.97 4.00
C VAL A 29 4.44 6.02 4.03
N TYR A 30 3.17 5.60 4.00
CA TYR A 30 2.06 6.52 3.75
C TYR A 30 1.32 6.99 5.01
N PHE A 31 1.42 6.24 6.11
CA PHE A 31 0.74 6.56 7.37
C PHE A 31 1.72 7.05 8.43
N PHE A 32 2.96 6.54 8.41
CA PHE A 32 3.98 6.87 9.41
C PHE A 32 5.15 7.71 8.86
N ASN A 33 5.16 8.01 7.56
CA ASN A 33 6.17 8.82 6.87
C ASN A 33 7.61 8.27 6.96
N TYR A 34 7.80 6.97 7.16
CA TYR A 34 9.11 6.36 7.02
C TYR A 34 9.60 6.44 5.57
N THR A 35 10.88 6.74 5.42
CA THR A 35 11.58 6.61 4.15
C THR A 35 11.81 5.13 3.82
N LYS A 36 11.92 4.83 2.53
CA LYS A 36 12.19 3.47 2.05
C LYS A 36 13.56 2.97 2.52
N THR A 37 14.50 3.89 2.74
CA THR A 37 15.83 3.60 3.28
C THR A 37 15.77 3.23 4.75
N GLU A 38 14.99 3.94 5.58
CA GLU A 38 14.79 3.57 6.99
C GLU A 38 14.20 2.16 7.11
N ILE A 39 13.17 1.86 6.32
CA ILE A 39 12.55 0.52 6.29
C ILE A 39 13.57 -0.54 5.84
N ALA A 40 14.37 -0.24 4.80
CA ALA A 40 15.40 -1.14 4.30
C ALA A 40 16.45 -1.47 5.37
N ASN A 41 16.88 -0.47 6.14
CA ASN A 41 17.82 -0.62 7.25
C ASN A 41 17.22 -1.45 8.39
N ILE A 42 15.97 -1.19 8.78
CA ILE A 42 15.25 -1.95 9.81
C ILE A 42 15.07 -3.43 9.41
N GLU A 43 14.70 -3.68 8.14
CA GLU A 43 14.47 -5.03 7.64
C GLU A 43 15.74 -5.78 7.17
N GLY A 44 16.90 -5.14 7.19
CA GLY A 44 18.16 -5.74 6.74
C GLY A 44 18.14 -6.15 5.26
N CYS A 45 17.52 -5.35 4.38
CA CYS A 45 17.40 -5.66 2.96
C CYS A 45 17.72 -4.45 2.07
N SER A 46 17.79 -4.63 0.75
CA SER A 46 18.05 -3.51 -0.16
C SER A 46 16.83 -2.59 -0.31
N GLU A 47 17.06 -1.29 -0.44
CA GLU A 47 16.00 -0.31 -0.73
C GLU A 47 15.23 -0.65 -2.01
N ALA A 48 15.89 -1.27 -3.00
CA ALA A 48 15.27 -1.78 -4.20
C ALA A 48 14.22 -2.88 -3.91
N ALA A 49 14.47 -3.75 -2.93
CA ALA A 49 13.50 -4.74 -2.48
C ALA A 49 12.28 -4.08 -1.80
N ILE A 50 12.49 -3.00 -1.04
CA ILE A 50 11.41 -2.18 -0.48
C ILE A 50 10.57 -1.58 -1.60
N ARG A 51 11.18 -0.84 -2.53
CA ARG A 51 10.52 -0.22 -3.69
C ARG A 51 9.69 -1.22 -4.50
N LYS A 52 10.28 -2.39 -4.82
CA LYS A 52 9.61 -3.43 -5.60
C LYS A 52 8.40 -4.00 -4.87
N SER A 53 8.51 -4.23 -3.55
CA SER A 53 7.41 -4.73 -2.73
C SER A 53 6.26 -3.74 -2.66
N ILE A 54 6.55 -2.46 -2.36
CA ILE A 54 5.55 -1.39 -2.29
C ILE A 54 4.85 -1.24 -3.64
N LYS A 55 5.61 -1.17 -4.75
CA LYS A 55 5.03 -1.05 -6.10
C LYS A 55 4.05 -2.19 -6.39
N ARG A 56 4.40 -3.43 -6.02
CA ARG A 56 3.51 -4.59 -6.18
C ARG A 56 2.26 -4.49 -5.30
N GLY A 57 2.40 -4.07 -4.05
CA GLY A 57 1.26 -3.81 -3.17
C GLY A 57 0.31 -2.77 -3.75
N LEU A 58 0.83 -1.63 -4.22
CA LEU A 58 0.02 -0.56 -4.83
C LEU A 58 -0.68 -1.00 -6.12
N ILE A 59 -0.03 -1.80 -6.98
CA ILE A 59 -0.68 -2.37 -8.18
C ILE A 59 -1.85 -3.28 -7.80
N GLN A 60 -1.70 -4.08 -6.73
CA GLN A 60 -2.78 -4.94 -6.23
C GLN A 60 -3.93 -4.10 -5.68
N LEU A 61 -3.63 -3.07 -4.87
CA LEU A 61 -4.65 -2.14 -4.35
C LEU A 61 -5.38 -1.44 -5.49
N ARG A 62 -4.67 -0.94 -6.52
CA ARG A 62 -5.30 -0.28 -7.68
C ARG A 62 -6.31 -1.20 -8.38
N ARG A 63 -6.00 -2.49 -8.55
CA ARG A 63 -6.93 -3.45 -9.16
C ARG A 63 -8.19 -3.63 -8.34
N LYS A 64 -8.08 -3.67 -7.01
CA LYS A 64 -9.22 -3.82 -6.09
C LYS A 64 -10.05 -2.55 -5.97
N LEU A 65 -9.39 -1.39 -6.02
CA LEU A 65 -9.99 -0.08 -5.88
C LEU A 65 -10.33 0.58 -7.23
N ARG A 66 -10.30 -0.17 -8.34
CA ARG A 66 -10.49 0.37 -9.69
C ARG A 66 -11.79 1.16 -9.85
N LYS A 67 -12.87 0.76 -9.17
CA LYS A 67 -14.16 1.48 -9.19
C LYS A 67 -14.09 2.91 -8.61
N TYR A 68 -13.03 3.22 -7.87
CA TYR A 68 -12.78 4.51 -7.23
C TYR A 68 -11.67 5.32 -7.93
N ASP A 69 -11.03 4.76 -8.96
CA ASP A 69 -9.91 5.41 -9.65
C ASP A 69 -10.45 6.41 -10.69
N LEU A 70 -10.35 7.70 -10.32
CA LEU A 70 -10.86 8.87 -11.04
C LEU A 70 -10.16 9.14 -12.38
N TYR A 71 -9.10 8.39 -12.71
CA TYR A 71 -8.28 8.61 -13.91
C TYR A 71 -8.33 7.44 -14.92
N ASN A 72 -9.35 6.58 -14.84
CA ASN A 72 -9.60 5.57 -15.89
C ASN A 72 -10.38 6.19 -17.06
N TYR A 73 -9.67 6.82 -17.98
CA TYR A 73 -10.10 6.95 -19.38
C TYR A 73 -9.56 5.77 -20.19
#